data_AF-Q67N04-F1
#
_entry.id   AF-Q67N04-F1
#
_cell.length_a   1.000
_cell.length_b   1.000
_cell.length_c   1.000
_cell.angle_alpha   90.00
_cell.angle_beta   90.00
_cell.angle_gamma   90.00
#
_symmetry.space_group_name_H-M   'P 1'
#
loop_
_entity.id
_entity.type
_entity.pdbx_description
1 polymer ?
#
loop_
_entity_poly.entity_id
_entity_poly.type
_entity_poly.pdbx_seq_one_letter_code
_entity_poly.pdbx_strand_id
1 'polypeptide(L)'
;MDVTAAFDPLNPSVEAISLRQRVNFLATAADHAYGRLLELFPEAASAGRPQIRLYESHEAFRAAVGAAAPPDALAWYNPGDPLRLSPEFLRGLMRWETERDLGYEFVKHISAAASGQPVALIDPIAMGLFERSTAGDLPYLPDPRRLVGTPLPDLAALFSTPVQSLGAAGQRAYATAAAELVRFLQDRLPAEELQGPAPGRGWSLGALADRLGQTPETLAAEFEVFLHRQLQATSVLNVPAAQSRVPEGLPDAIARRAEAAAGGDVEAFLRRTSPAHRDGWSAWLAAARRYGLVRYEASLLDWERNEGVALVLERLQFRDGRTVIGVVRQHWALEDAGWAAGPVESVWTGADGP
;
A
#
# COMPACT_ATOMS: atom_id res chain seq x y z
N MET A 1 22.86 -9.15 11.09
CA MET A 1 22.20 -10.12 10.19
C MET A 1 23.24 -10.84 9.38
N ASP A 2 23.04 -12.13 9.10
CA ASP A 2 23.96 -12.89 8.24
C ASP A 2 23.54 -12.74 6.78
N VAL A 3 24.29 -11.90 6.03
CA VAL A 3 24.08 -11.69 4.60
C VAL A 3 25.08 -12.54 3.82
N THR A 4 24.56 -13.53 3.08
CA THR A 4 25.32 -14.29 2.09
C THR A 4 25.13 -13.64 0.73
N ALA A 5 26.22 -13.35 0.03
CA ALA A 5 26.16 -12.79 -1.32
C ALA A 5 27.29 -13.38 -2.17
N ALA A 6 27.08 -13.47 -3.48
CA ALA A 6 28.05 -14.02 -4.42
C ALA A 6 29.20 -13.04 -4.70
N PHE A 7 29.97 -12.68 -3.67
CA PHE A 7 31.17 -11.86 -3.78
C PHE A 7 32.21 -12.26 -2.72
N ASP A 8 33.49 -12.04 -3.03
CA ASP A 8 34.57 -12.25 -2.08
C ASP A 8 34.73 -10.99 -1.19
N PRO A 9 34.44 -11.08 0.13
CA PRO A 9 34.55 -9.95 1.03
C PRO A 9 36.00 -9.44 1.19
N LEU A 10 36.99 -10.28 0.90
CA LEU A 10 38.41 -9.95 1.02
C LEU A 10 39.03 -9.43 -0.29
N ASN A 11 38.29 -9.40 -1.40
CA ASN A 11 38.82 -8.95 -2.69
C ASN A 11 39.19 -7.45 -2.65
N PRO A 12 40.47 -7.07 -2.71
CA PRO A 12 40.89 -5.69 -2.51
C PRO A 12 40.61 -4.78 -3.72
N SER A 13 40.02 -5.27 -4.81
CA SER A 13 39.77 -4.49 -6.01
C SER A 13 38.84 -3.29 -5.74
N VAL A 14 39.09 -2.19 -6.45
CA VAL A 14 38.26 -0.98 -6.39
C VAL A 14 36.82 -1.28 -6.86
N GLU A 15 36.68 -2.15 -7.85
CA GLU A 15 35.40 -2.63 -8.38
C GLU A 15 34.56 -3.34 -7.29
N ALA A 16 35.22 -4.06 -6.37
CA ALA A 16 34.55 -4.75 -5.25
C ALA A 16 34.22 -3.82 -4.05
N ILE A 17 34.80 -2.61 -3.97
CA ILE A 17 34.52 -1.66 -2.87
C ILE A 17 33.04 -1.25 -2.84
N SER A 18 32.48 -0.89 -4.00
CA SER A 18 31.08 -0.47 -4.11
C SER A 18 30.12 -1.57 -3.67
N LEU A 19 30.39 -2.81 -4.06
CA LEU A 19 29.56 -3.97 -3.68
C LEU A 19 29.64 -4.26 -2.19
N ARG A 20 30.84 -4.21 -1.58
CA ARG A 20 31.02 -4.33 -0.13
C ARG A 20 30.23 -3.28 0.65
N GLN A 21 30.32 -2.03 0.23
CA GLN A 21 29.60 -0.93 0.88
C GLN A 21 28.08 -1.18 0.85
N ARG A 22 27.55 -1.64 -0.29
CA ARG A 22 26.14 -2.01 -0.44
C ARG A 22 25.73 -3.17 0.47
N VAL A 23 26.55 -4.21 0.59
CA VAL A 23 26.26 -5.35 1.46
C VAL A 23 26.31 -4.96 2.95
N ASN A 24 27.31 -4.18 3.35
CA ASN A 24 27.39 -3.66 4.73
C ASN A 24 26.20 -2.76 5.08
N PHE A 25 25.79 -1.91 4.14
CA PHE A 25 24.59 -1.09 4.28
C PHE A 25 23.34 -1.95 4.45
N LEU A 26 23.16 -2.95 3.57
CA LEU A 26 22.05 -3.89 3.64
C LEU A 26 22.00 -4.61 4.99
N ALA A 27 23.13 -5.13 5.47
CA ALA A 27 23.21 -5.80 6.77
C ALA A 27 22.79 -4.86 7.92
N THR A 28 23.24 -3.60 7.87
CA THR A 28 22.89 -2.58 8.88
C THR A 28 21.40 -2.23 8.85
N ALA A 29 20.83 -2.00 7.66
CA ALA A 29 19.41 -1.74 7.49
C ALA A 29 18.56 -2.94 7.97
N ALA A 30 18.99 -4.16 7.64
CA ALA A 30 18.32 -5.37 8.07
C ALA A 30 18.34 -5.55 9.59
N ASP A 31 19.47 -5.27 10.25
CA ASP A 31 19.56 -5.31 11.72
C ASP A 31 18.64 -4.28 12.38
N HIS A 32 18.58 -3.06 11.83
CA HIS A 32 17.68 -2.01 12.32
C HIS A 32 16.20 -2.38 12.17
N ALA A 33 15.81 -2.84 10.97
CA ALA A 33 14.42 -3.22 10.69
C ALA A 33 13.96 -4.40 11.56
N TYR A 34 14.82 -5.41 11.74
CA TYR A 34 14.50 -6.55 12.59
C TYR A 34 14.54 -6.21 14.08
N GLY A 35 15.46 -5.34 14.52
CA GLY A 35 15.46 -4.82 15.89
C GLY A 35 14.15 -4.13 16.26
N ARG A 36 13.66 -3.25 15.38
CA ARG A 36 12.34 -2.59 15.52
C ARG A 36 11.19 -3.59 15.60
N LEU A 37 11.26 -4.67 14.81
CA LEU A 37 10.26 -5.73 14.86
C LEU A 37 10.27 -6.49 16.19
N LEU A 38 11.45 -6.76 16.75
CA LEU A 38 11.59 -7.40 18.06
C LEU A 38 11.19 -6.48 19.23
N GLU A 39 11.31 -5.17 19.08
CA GLU A 39 10.75 -4.20 20.04
C GLU A 39 9.22 -4.27 20.09
N LEU A 40 8.58 -4.47 18.93
CA LEU A 40 7.13 -4.65 18.82
C LEU A 40 6.66 -6.04 19.28
N PHE A 41 7.45 -7.08 19.00
CA PHE A 41 7.12 -8.47 19.30
C PHE A 41 8.29 -9.18 20.00
N PRO A 42 8.54 -8.92 21.30
CA PRO A 42 9.69 -9.49 22.01
C PRO A 42 9.70 -11.02 22.03
N GLU A 43 8.52 -11.65 22.10
CA GLU A 43 8.38 -13.11 22.08
C GLU A 43 8.83 -13.74 20.75
N ALA A 44 8.85 -12.97 19.66
CA ALA A 44 9.33 -13.44 18.37
C ALA A 44 10.84 -13.66 18.31
N ALA A 45 11.60 -13.26 19.35
CA ALA A 45 13.03 -13.51 19.43
C ALA A 45 13.39 -15.01 19.33
N SER A 46 12.48 -15.92 19.71
CA SER A 46 12.67 -17.37 19.56
C SER A 46 12.65 -17.85 18.11
N ALA A 47 12.17 -17.04 17.15
CA ALA A 47 12.19 -17.37 15.72
C ALA A 47 13.62 -17.43 15.15
N GLY A 48 14.60 -16.87 15.86
CA GLY A 48 15.97 -16.73 15.37
C GLY A 48 16.10 -15.63 14.31
N ARG A 49 17.33 -15.29 13.96
CA ARG A 49 17.61 -14.26 12.95
C ARG A 49 17.45 -14.85 11.54
N PRO A 50 16.72 -14.18 10.63
CA PRO A 50 16.62 -14.62 9.26
C PRO A 50 17.98 -14.49 8.55
N GLN A 51 18.34 -15.50 7.77
CA GLN A 51 19.46 -15.41 6.85
C GLN A 51 19.03 -14.63 5.60
N ILE A 52 19.92 -13.79 5.07
CA ILE A 52 19.66 -13.01 3.87
C ILE A 52 20.58 -13.51 2.76
N ARG A 53 20.02 -13.78 1.59
CA ARG A 53 20.75 -14.14 0.38
C ARG A 53 20.58 -13.07 -0.69
N LEU A 54 21.66 -12.35 -0.99
CA LEU A 54 21.71 -11.39 -2.10
C LEU A 54 22.28 -12.08 -3.35
N TYR A 55 21.53 -12.05 -4.44
CA TYR A 55 21.91 -12.68 -5.70
C TYR A 55 22.83 -11.77 -6.54
N GLU A 56 23.61 -12.38 -7.42
CA GLU A 56 24.54 -11.74 -8.34
C GLU A 56 23.84 -10.93 -9.45
N SER A 57 22.64 -11.34 -9.83
CA SER A 57 21.82 -10.68 -10.85
C SER A 57 20.33 -10.80 -10.53
N HIS A 58 19.53 -9.91 -11.12
CA HIS A 58 18.07 -10.03 -11.04
C HIS A 58 17.58 -11.35 -11.65
N GLU A 59 18.19 -11.79 -12.76
CA GLU A 59 17.85 -13.05 -13.42
C GLU A 59 18.09 -14.26 -12.51
N ALA A 60 19.23 -14.31 -11.79
CA ALA A 60 19.52 -15.37 -10.84
C ALA A 60 18.53 -15.39 -9.66
N PHE A 61 18.15 -14.19 -9.18
CA PHE A 61 17.07 -14.06 -8.20
C PHE A 61 15.76 -14.63 -8.75
N ARG A 62 15.33 -14.25 -9.97
CA ARG A 62 14.10 -14.75 -10.61
C ARG A 62 14.13 -16.26 -10.81
N ALA A 63 15.25 -16.83 -11.21
CA ALA A 63 15.42 -18.28 -11.35
C ALA A 63 15.23 -19.00 -10.02
N ALA A 64 15.65 -18.39 -8.91
CA ALA A 64 15.54 -18.99 -7.57
C ALA A 64 14.15 -18.86 -6.93
N VAL A 65 13.43 -17.75 -7.18
CA VAL A 65 12.07 -17.53 -6.62
C VAL A 65 10.96 -18.06 -7.54
N GLY A 66 11.24 -18.22 -8.83
CA GLY A 66 10.32 -18.76 -9.82
C GLY A 66 9.09 -17.88 -10.08
N ALA A 67 8.01 -18.53 -10.53
CA ALA A 67 6.74 -17.88 -10.84
C ALA A 67 5.87 -17.57 -9.60
N ALA A 68 6.27 -18.02 -8.42
CA ALA A 68 5.56 -17.75 -7.17
C ALA A 68 5.68 -16.28 -6.73
N ALA A 69 6.80 -15.63 -7.06
CA ALA A 69 7.02 -14.22 -6.76
C ALA A 69 6.42 -13.32 -7.85
N PRO A 70 5.71 -12.23 -7.48
CA PRO A 70 5.24 -11.20 -8.41
C PRO A 70 6.36 -10.71 -9.35
N PRO A 71 6.07 -10.35 -10.62
CA PRO A 71 7.10 -9.99 -11.59
C PRO A 71 8.03 -8.84 -11.13
N ASP A 72 7.50 -7.91 -10.34
CA ASP A 72 8.19 -6.75 -9.80
C ASP A 72 8.84 -6.99 -8.43
N ALA A 73 8.79 -8.21 -7.89
CA ALA A 73 9.39 -8.53 -6.60
C ALA A 73 10.91 -8.34 -6.63
N LEU A 74 11.43 -7.62 -5.63
CA LEU A 74 12.86 -7.41 -5.40
C LEU A 74 13.37 -8.11 -4.14
N ALA A 75 12.45 -8.51 -3.27
CA ALA A 75 12.68 -9.27 -2.06
C ALA A 75 11.64 -10.40 -1.96
N TRP A 76 12.04 -11.55 -1.44
CA TRP A 76 11.13 -12.69 -1.30
C TRP A 76 11.54 -13.62 -0.15
N TYR A 77 10.67 -13.75 0.84
CA TYR A 77 10.76 -14.74 1.89
C TYR A 77 9.76 -15.88 1.70
N ASN A 78 10.25 -17.12 1.82
CA ASN A 78 9.42 -18.30 2.03
C ASN A 78 9.75 -18.92 3.39
N PRO A 79 8.76 -19.46 4.12
CA PRO A 79 8.99 -20.21 5.36
C PRO A 79 10.06 -21.31 5.18
N GLY A 80 11.07 -21.31 6.04
CA GLY A 80 12.17 -22.29 6.01
C GLY A 80 13.33 -21.95 5.06
N ASP A 81 13.18 -20.94 4.21
CA ASP A 81 14.24 -20.47 3.31
C ASP A 81 14.92 -19.19 3.83
N PRO A 82 16.12 -18.85 3.33
CA PRO A 82 16.66 -17.51 3.50
C PRO A 82 15.77 -16.46 2.81
N LEU A 83 15.77 -15.24 3.33
CA LEU A 83 15.24 -14.07 2.64
C LEU A 83 16.09 -13.81 1.39
N ARG A 84 15.47 -13.93 0.21
CA ARG A 84 16.13 -13.78 -1.09
C ARG A 84 15.99 -12.34 -1.58
N LEU A 85 17.07 -11.72 -2.02
CA LEU A 85 17.09 -10.34 -2.50
C LEU A 85 17.74 -10.23 -3.90
N SER A 86 17.08 -9.49 -4.78
CA SER A 86 17.66 -9.05 -6.05
C SER A 86 18.68 -7.93 -5.81
N PRO A 87 19.78 -7.85 -6.57
CA PRO A 87 20.71 -6.71 -6.47
C PRO A 87 20.05 -5.38 -6.87
N GLU A 88 18.90 -5.40 -7.55
CA GLU A 88 18.12 -4.22 -7.89
C GLU A 88 17.45 -3.57 -6.67
N PHE A 89 17.22 -4.35 -5.61
CA PHE A 89 16.76 -3.85 -4.31
C PHE A 89 17.69 -2.75 -3.76
N LEU A 90 18.96 -2.74 -4.18
CA LEU A 90 20.00 -1.81 -3.74
C LEU A 90 20.29 -0.69 -4.76
N ARG A 91 19.52 -0.57 -5.85
CA ARG A 91 19.80 0.46 -6.89
C ARG A 91 19.29 1.87 -6.54
N GLY A 92 18.36 1.99 -5.59
CA GLY A 92 17.73 3.27 -5.19
C GLY A 92 18.01 3.72 -3.76
N LEU A 93 19.13 3.29 -3.15
CA LEU A 93 19.47 3.39 -1.72
C LEU A 93 18.92 4.61 -0.98
N MET A 94 17.72 4.47 -0.43
CA MET A 94 17.18 5.28 0.65
C MET A 94 17.03 4.37 1.86
N ARG A 95 17.88 4.57 2.88
CA ARG A 95 17.96 3.68 4.05
C ARG A 95 16.60 3.33 4.65
N TRP A 96 15.74 4.34 4.80
CA TRP A 96 14.43 4.16 5.40
C TRP A 96 13.47 3.32 4.51
N GLU A 97 13.58 3.38 3.18
CA GLU A 97 12.83 2.51 2.25
C GLU A 97 13.28 1.07 2.38
N THR A 98 14.59 0.87 2.39
CA THR A 98 15.21 -0.45 2.56
C THR A 98 14.80 -1.07 3.88
N GLU A 99 14.84 -0.33 4.99
CA GLU A 99 14.42 -0.81 6.31
C GLU A 99 12.93 -1.21 6.31
N ARG A 100 12.07 -0.40 5.70
CA ARG A 100 10.63 -0.65 5.63
C ARG A 100 10.29 -1.89 4.80
N ASP A 101 10.84 -2.00 3.58
CA ASP A 101 10.56 -3.12 2.69
C ASP A 101 11.12 -4.44 3.25
N LEU A 102 12.32 -4.42 3.86
CA LEU A 102 12.86 -5.58 4.58
C LEU A 102 11.99 -5.98 5.77
N GLY A 103 11.47 -4.98 6.49
CA GLY A 103 10.60 -5.20 7.63
C GLY A 103 9.34 -5.98 7.28
N TYR A 104 8.74 -5.75 6.12
CA TYR A 104 7.60 -6.55 5.65
C TYR A 104 7.97 -8.04 5.48
N GLU A 105 9.15 -8.32 4.93
CA GLU A 105 9.65 -9.69 4.82
C GLU A 105 9.98 -10.30 6.19
N PHE A 106 10.43 -9.49 7.15
CA PHE A 106 10.65 -9.95 8.51
C PHE A 106 9.35 -10.22 9.27
N VAL A 107 8.29 -9.44 9.04
CA VAL A 107 6.95 -9.73 9.55
C VAL A 107 6.48 -11.10 9.01
N LYS A 108 6.71 -11.41 7.72
CA LYS A 108 6.44 -12.75 7.16
C LYS A 108 7.24 -13.83 7.89
N HIS A 109 8.53 -13.58 8.11
CA HIS A 109 9.42 -14.52 8.78
C HIS A 109 8.97 -14.87 10.20
N ILE A 110 8.72 -13.88 11.05
CA ILE A 110 8.28 -14.16 12.43
C ILE A 110 6.86 -14.74 12.46
N SER A 111 6.01 -14.37 11.49
CA SER A 111 4.68 -14.96 11.35
C SER A 111 4.73 -16.45 11.04
N ALA A 112 5.62 -16.83 10.13
CA ALA A 112 5.88 -18.22 9.79
C ALA A 112 6.41 -19.03 10.97
N ALA A 113 7.32 -18.44 11.74
CA ALA A 113 7.91 -19.11 12.90
C ALA A 113 6.88 -19.37 14.02
N ALA A 114 5.97 -18.43 14.29
CA ALA A 114 5.02 -18.57 15.39
C ALA A 114 3.82 -19.51 15.08
N SER A 115 3.41 -19.57 13.81
CA SER A 115 2.29 -20.40 13.35
C SER A 115 2.67 -21.85 13.10
N GLY A 116 3.95 -22.15 12.86
CA GLY A 116 4.43 -23.49 12.54
C GLY A 116 3.90 -24.04 11.20
N GLN A 117 3.37 -23.17 10.33
CA GLN A 117 2.82 -23.51 9.02
C GLN A 117 3.34 -22.55 7.94
N PRO A 118 3.26 -22.90 6.64
CA PRO A 118 3.51 -21.95 5.58
C PRO A 118 2.47 -20.83 5.66
N VAL A 119 2.86 -19.65 6.13
CA VAL A 119 1.90 -18.55 6.33
C VAL A 119 1.57 -17.94 4.99
N ALA A 120 0.47 -18.40 4.39
CA ALA A 120 -0.12 -17.73 3.25
C ALA A 120 -0.72 -16.37 3.63
N LEU A 121 -1.13 -16.18 4.89
CA LEU A 121 -1.82 -14.98 5.39
C LEU A 121 -1.05 -14.34 6.53
N ILE A 122 -0.41 -13.20 6.26
CA ILE A 122 0.23 -12.40 7.31
C ILE A 122 -0.87 -11.79 8.20
N ASP A 123 -0.61 -11.69 9.51
CA ASP A 123 -1.47 -10.94 10.42
C ASP A 123 -1.43 -9.43 10.04
N PRO A 124 -2.56 -8.84 9.61
CA PRO A 124 -2.61 -7.43 9.25
C PRO A 124 -2.29 -6.51 10.42
N ILE A 125 -2.55 -6.91 11.67
CA ILE A 125 -2.21 -6.09 12.85
C ILE A 125 -0.69 -6.04 13.04
N ALA A 126 0.01 -7.14 12.83
CA ALA A 126 1.47 -7.16 12.89
C ALA A 126 2.10 -6.28 11.80
N MET A 127 1.59 -6.39 10.57
CA MET A 127 2.02 -5.52 9.47
C MET A 127 1.74 -4.04 9.77
N GLY A 128 0.56 -3.72 10.29
CA GLY A 128 0.16 -2.36 10.62
C GLY A 128 0.97 -1.74 11.77
N LEU A 129 1.27 -2.52 12.82
CA LEU A 129 2.12 -2.08 13.93
C LEU A 129 3.53 -1.77 13.44
N PHE A 130 4.10 -2.66 12.61
CA PHE A 130 5.40 -2.42 11.99
C PHE A 130 5.39 -1.17 11.11
N GLU A 131 4.44 -1.08 10.18
CA GLU A 131 4.31 0.06 9.27
C GLU A 131 4.23 1.39 10.03
N ARG A 132 3.41 1.46 11.08
CA ARG A 132 3.31 2.66 11.92
C ARG A 132 4.58 2.98 12.65
N SER A 133 5.31 1.98 13.13
CA SER A 133 6.57 2.19 13.82
C SER A 133 7.63 2.85 12.93
N THR A 134 7.53 2.71 11.60
CA THR A 134 8.47 3.37 10.67
C THR A 134 8.43 4.90 10.73
N ALA A 135 7.35 5.49 11.25
CA ALA A 135 7.26 6.94 11.48
C ALA A 135 8.08 7.42 12.69
N GLY A 136 8.60 6.51 13.52
CA GLY A 136 9.33 6.85 14.74
C GLY A 136 8.44 7.61 15.73
N ASP A 137 8.92 8.78 16.18
CA ASP A 137 8.19 9.64 17.12
C ASP A 137 7.11 10.50 16.44
N LEU A 138 7.06 10.50 15.11
CA LEU A 138 6.07 11.28 14.35
C LEU A 138 4.78 10.48 14.19
N PRO A 139 3.61 11.14 14.12
CA PRO A 139 2.38 10.49 13.70
C PRO A 139 2.55 9.85 12.33
N TYR A 140 2.17 8.58 12.22
CA TYR A 140 2.06 7.93 10.92
C TYR A 140 1.04 8.66 10.05
N LEU A 141 1.43 8.98 8.82
CA LEU A 141 0.56 9.56 7.81
C LEU A 141 0.70 8.75 6.51
N PRO A 142 -0.40 8.22 5.97
CA PRO A 142 -0.40 7.62 4.64
C PRO A 142 0.16 8.62 3.60
N ASP A 143 1.04 8.15 2.72
CA ASP A 143 1.56 8.95 1.60
C ASP A 143 0.73 8.67 0.33
N PRO A 144 -0.15 9.59 -0.09
CA PRO A 144 -1.02 9.38 -1.25
C PRO A 144 -0.26 9.05 -2.54
N ARG A 145 0.97 9.58 -2.70
CA ARG A 145 1.79 9.36 -3.90
C ARG A 145 2.16 7.89 -4.08
N ARG A 146 2.28 7.14 -2.98
CA ARG A 146 2.64 5.72 -3.00
C ARG A 146 1.46 4.78 -3.22
N LEU A 147 0.25 5.32 -3.10
CA LEU A 147 -1.01 4.59 -3.27
C LEU A 147 -1.57 4.75 -4.67
N VAL A 148 -0.96 5.58 -5.52
CA VAL A 148 -1.43 5.85 -6.88
C VAL A 148 -1.56 4.55 -7.67
N GLY A 149 -2.75 4.37 -8.23
CA GLY A 149 -3.06 3.29 -9.16
C GLY A 149 -3.36 1.94 -8.52
N THR A 150 -3.26 1.79 -7.19
CA THR A 150 -3.59 0.53 -6.50
C THR A 150 -4.77 0.74 -5.54
N PRO A 151 -5.84 -0.07 -5.62
CA PRO A 151 -6.92 0.01 -4.65
C PRO A 151 -6.42 -0.40 -3.26
N LEU A 152 -6.88 0.29 -2.23
CA LEU A 152 -6.64 -0.15 -0.86
C LEU A 152 -7.53 -1.36 -0.57
N PRO A 153 -6.99 -2.41 0.08
CA PRO A 153 -7.80 -3.56 0.47
C PRO A 153 -8.85 -3.13 1.50
N ASP A 154 -10.07 -3.65 1.35
CA ASP A 154 -11.08 -3.57 2.40
C ASP A 154 -10.70 -4.45 3.61
N LEU A 155 -11.50 -4.38 4.68
CA LEU A 155 -11.21 -5.12 5.90
C LEU A 155 -11.17 -6.63 5.67
N ALA A 156 -12.06 -7.18 4.85
CA ALA A 156 -12.08 -8.61 4.57
C ALA A 156 -10.82 -9.04 3.80
N ALA A 157 -10.44 -8.26 2.79
CA ALA A 157 -9.24 -8.46 2.00
C ALA A 157 -7.96 -8.40 2.83
N LEU A 158 -7.89 -7.57 3.88
CA LEU A 158 -6.75 -7.55 4.82
C LEU A 158 -6.51 -8.91 5.50
N PHE A 159 -7.58 -9.65 5.81
CA PHE A 159 -7.51 -10.96 6.47
C PHE A 159 -7.53 -12.15 5.51
N SER A 160 -7.90 -11.96 4.24
CA SER A 160 -8.01 -13.06 3.26
C SER A 160 -6.98 -13.01 2.13
N THR A 161 -6.28 -11.90 1.94
CA THR A 161 -5.33 -11.73 0.83
C THR A 161 -3.94 -12.22 1.23
N PRO A 162 -3.36 -13.16 0.48
CA PRO A 162 -1.97 -13.54 0.67
C PRO A 162 -1.06 -12.38 0.29
N VAL A 163 -0.40 -11.74 1.25
CA VAL A 163 0.50 -10.59 0.96
C VAL A 163 1.61 -10.95 -0.02
N GLN A 164 2.01 -12.23 -0.03
CA GLN A 164 2.97 -12.77 -1.00
C GLN A 164 2.48 -12.73 -2.46
N SER A 165 1.17 -12.78 -2.73
CA SER A 165 0.66 -12.64 -4.10
C SER A 165 0.61 -11.18 -4.58
N LEU A 166 0.90 -10.22 -3.70
CA LEU A 166 0.88 -8.80 -4.03
C LEU A 166 2.24 -8.35 -4.57
N GLY A 167 2.22 -7.66 -5.72
CA GLY A 167 3.37 -6.86 -6.18
C GLY A 167 3.68 -5.69 -5.24
N ALA A 168 4.74 -4.95 -5.52
CA ALA A 168 5.26 -3.93 -4.59
C ALA A 168 4.24 -2.83 -4.26
N ALA A 169 3.45 -2.39 -5.25
CA ALA A 169 2.39 -1.40 -5.02
C ALA A 169 1.24 -1.96 -4.16
N GLY A 170 0.85 -3.21 -4.40
CA GLY A 170 -0.15 -3.94 -3.60
C GLY A 170 0.29 -4.11 -2.15
N GLN A 171 1.56 -4.46 -1.92
CA GLN A 171 2.10 -4.59 -0.56
C GLN A 171 2.11 -3.25 0.18
N ARG A 172 2.41 -2.14 -0.49
CA ARG A 172 2.32 -0.80 0.11
C ARG A 172 0.89 -0.40 0.45
N ALA A 173 -0.07 -0.66 -0.45
CA ALA A 173 -1.48 -0.41 -0.19
C ALA A 173 -2.00 -1.25 0.98
N TYR A 174 -1.61 -2.53 1.03
CA TYR A 174 -1.90 -3.43 2.15
C TYR A 174 -1.31 -2.93 3.46
N ALA A 175 -0.02 -2.59 3.50
CA ALA A 175 0.63 -2.08 4.71
C ALA A 175 0.00 -0.78 5.20
N THR A 176 -0.38 0.12 4.28
CA THR A 176 -1.06 1.38 4.63
C THR A 176 -2.44 1.11 5.23
N ALA A 177 -3.26 0.26 4.61
CA ALA A 177 -4.57 -0.10 5.15
C ALA A 177 -4.44 -0.84 6.49
N ALA A 178 -3.44 -1.71 6.65
CA ALA A 178 -3.12 -2.38 7.90
C ALA A 178 -2.70 -1.41 9.01
N ALA A 179 -1.88 -0.40 8.71
CA ALA A 179 -1.53 0.66 9.66
C ALA A 179 -2.77 1.44 10.13
N GLU A 180 -3.66 1.76 9.19
CA GLU A 180 -4.91 2.41 9.52
C GLU A 180 -5.87 1.52 10.30
N LEU A 181 -5.86 0.20 10.06
CA LEU A 181 -6.59 -0.77 10.88
C LEU A 181 -6.09 -0.74 12.32
N VAL A 182 -4.77 -0.76 12.54
CA VAL A 182 -4.21 -0.66 13.89
C VAL A 182 -4.61 0.65 14.55
N ARG A 183 -4.65 1.76 13.81
CA ARG A 183 -5.13 3.05 14.36
C ARG A 183 -6.60 2.99 14.74
N PHE A 184 -7.43 2.44 13.88
CA PHE A 184 -8.85 2.21 14.15
C PHE A 184 -9.06 1.36 15.41
N LEU A 185 -8.20 0.36 15.64
CA LEU A 185 -8.31 -0.55 16.79
C LEU A 185 -7.75 0.02 18.09
N GLN A 186 -6.76 0.91 18.06
CA GLN A 186 -6.16 1.49 19.26
C GLN A 186 -7.15 2.27 20.12
N ASP A 187 -8.18 2.86 19.51
CA ASP A 187 -9.24 3.55 20.23
C ASP A 187 -10.26 2.59 20.88
N ARG A 188 -10.15 1.28 20.61
CA ARG A 188 -11.15 0.25 20.94
C ARG A 188 -10.59 -0.91 21.76
N LEU A 189 -9.30 -1.20 21.63
CA LEU A 189 -8.61 -2.31 22.26
C LEU A 189 -7.35 -1.82 22.99
N PRO A 190 -6.99 -2.42 24.14
CA PRO A 190 -5.72 -2.15 24.81
C PRO A 190 -4.51 -2.42 23.89
N ALA A 191 -3.46 -1.60 24.02
CA ALA A 191 -2.24 -1.78 23.22
C ALA A 191 -1.58 -3.15 23.43
N GLU A 192 -1.59 -3.64 24.66
CA GLU A 192 -1.07 -4.97 25.03
C GLU A 192 -1.81 -6.11 24.31
N GLU A 193 -3.11 -5.94 24.03
CA GLU A 193 -3.91 -6.94 23.31
C GLU A 193 -3.59 -6.93 21.79
N LEU A 194 -3.27 -5.77 21.23
CA LEU A 194 -2.83 -5.65 19.84
C LEU A 194 -1.40 -6.19 19.63
N GLN A 195 -0.53 -6.07 20.63
CA GLN A 195 0.85 -6.58 20.61
C GLN A 195 0.97 -8.02 21.15
N GLY A 196 -0.06 -8.51 21.84
CA GLY A 196 -0.07 -9.74 22.62
C GLY A 196 -0.04 -11.07 21.85
N PRO A 197 -0.63 -11.22 20.66
CA PRO A 197 -0.39 -12.42 19.86
C PRO A 197 0.96 -12.30 19.15
N ALA A 198 1.84 -13.30 19.33
CA ALA A 198 2.97 -13.48 18.44
C ALA A 198 2.45 -13.46 16.98
N PRO A 199 3.05 -12.66 16.08
CA PRO A 199 2.58 -12.56 14.69
C PRO A 199 2.41 -13.95 14.11
N GLY A 200 1.25 -14.28 13.52
CA GLY A 200 0.96 -15.62 13.02
C GLY A 200 0.12 -16.54 13.92
N ARG A 201 -0.14 -16.18 15.18
CA ARG A 201 -1.29 -16.71 15.96
C ARG A 201 -2.49 -15.75 15.93
N GLY A 202 -2.57 -15.01 14.83
CA GLY A 202 -3.17 -13.69 14.76
C GLY A 202 -4.68 -13.64 14.74
N TRP A 203 -5.16 -12.40 14.74
CA TRP A 203 -6.55 -12.05 14.62
C TRP A 203 -7.16 -12.60 13.32
N SER A 204 -8.34 -13.17 13.42
CA SER A 204 -9.24 -13.31 12.27
C SER A 204 -10.27 -12.19 12.30
N LEU A 205 -10.84 -11.84 11.15
CA LEU A 205 -11.93 -10.87 11.10
C LEU A 205 -13.08 -11.25 12.03
N GLY A 206 -13.45 -12.53 12.08
CA GLY A 206 -14.49 -13.04 12.98
C GLY A 206 -14.13 -12.84 14.45
N ALA A 207 -12.92 -13.25 14.86
CA ALA A 207 -12.46 -13.08 16.25
C ALA A 207 -12.36 -11.61 16.66
N LEU A 208 -11.95 -10.72 15.74
CA LEU A 208 -11.88 -9.29 15.98
C LEU A 208 -13.28 -8.68 16.14
N ALA A 209 -14.23 -9.06 15.28
CA ALA A 209 -15.61 -8.62 15.36
C ALA A 209 -16.29 -9.09 16.65
N ASP A 210 -16.14 -10.37 17.00
CA ASP A 210 -16.64 -10.95 18.25
C ASP A 210 -16.09 -10.20 19.47
N ARG A 211 -14.77 -9.91 19.46
CA ARG A 211 -14.10 -9.19 20.55
C ARG A 211 -14.64 -7.77 20.75
N LEU A 212 -15.05 -7.13 19.67
CA LEU A 212 -15.65 -5.80 19.66
C LEU A 212 -17.18 -5.82 19.85
N GLY A 213 -17.80 -7.01 19.94
CA GLY A 213 -19.24 -7.17 20.07
C GLY A 213 -20.03 -6.74 18.83
N GLN A 214 -19.43 -6.88 17.65
CA GLN A 214 -20.01 -6.47 16.36
C GLN A 214 -20.04 -7.64 15.36
N THR A 215 -20.80 -7.48 14.27
CA THR A 215 -20.68 -8.41 13.14
C THR A 215 -19.50 -8.00 12.24
N PRO A 216 -18.88 -8.94 11.50
CA PRO A 216 -17.84 -8.63 10.52
C PRO A 216 -18.23 -7.53 9.51
N GLU A 217 -19.48 -7.53 9.06
CA GLU A 217 -19.98 -6.55 8.08
C GLU A 217 -20.07 -5.15 8.68
N THR A 218 -20.52 -5.05 9.93
CA THR A 218 -20.60 -3.77 10.65
C THR A 218 -19.20 -3.19 10.87
N LEU A 219 -18.27 -4.03 11.32
CA LEU A 219 -16.88 -3.65 11.54
C LEU A 219 -16.20 -3.22 10.23
N ALA A 220 -16.44 -3.95 9.13
CA ALA A 220 -15.90 -3.64 7.82
C ALA A 220 -16.42 -2.28 7.30
N ALA A 221 -17.72 -2.01 7.46
CA ALA A 221 -18.31 -0.73 7.07
C ALA A 221 -17.77 0.45 7.89
N GLU A 222 -17.61 0.28 9.21
CA GLU A 222 -17.00 1.30 10.07
C GLU A 222 -15.54 1.57 9.69
N PHE A 223 -14.76 0.51 9.46
CA PHE A 223 -13.37 0.63 9.05
C PHE A 223 -13.23 1.30 7.69
N GLU A 224 -14.09 0.97 6.72
CA GLU A 224 -14.11 1.58 5.38
C GLU A 224 -14.31 3.11 5.45
N VAL A 225 -15.31 3.55 6.23
CA VAL A 225 -15.57 4.97 6.47
C VAL A 225 -14.40 5.64 7.19
N PHE A 226 -13.81 4.96 8.17
CA PHE A 226 -12.62 5.45 8.87
C PHE A 226 -11.45 5.64 7.89
N LEU A 227 -11.11 4.60 7.11
CA LEU A 227 -10.00 4.61 6.14
C LEU A 227 -10.17 5.75 5.12
N HIS A 228 -11.37 5.92 4.57
CA HIS A 228 -11.66 7.02 3.66
C HIS A 228 -11.41 8.39 4.30
N ARG A 229 -11.90 8.62 5.52
CA ARG A 229 -11.69 9.87 6.26
C ARG A 229 -10.21 10.13 6.55
N GLN A 230 -9.45 9.09 6.88
CA GLN A 230 -8.03 9.24 7.17
C GLN A 230 -7.22 9.61 5.93
N LEU A 231 -7.52 8.99 4.78
CA LEU A 231 -6.91 9.40 3.52
C LEU A 231 -7.34 10.82 3.14
N GLN A 232 -8.62 11.16 3.29
CA GLN A 232 -9.11 12.52 3.01
C GLN A 232 -8.44 13.57 3.91
N ALA A 233 -8.11 13.23 5.16
CA ALA A 233 -7.40 14.12 6.07
C ALA A 233 -5.99 14.49 5.57
N THR A 234 -5.37 13.67 4.72
CA THR A 234 -4.07 13.98 4.10
C THR A 234 -4.15 15.02 2.98
N SER A 235 -5.37 15.46 2.62
CA SER A 235 -5.57 16.45 1.57
C SER A 235 -4.80 17.75 1.81
N VAL A 236 -4.17 18.26 0.75
CA VAL A 236 -3.58 19.61 0.71
C VAL A 236 -4.56 20.71 1.09
N LEU A 237 -5.88 20.46 0.97
CA LEU A 237 -6.92 21.40 1.37
C LEU A 237 -6.98 21.60 2.89
N ASN A 238 -6.43 20.68 3.68
CA ASN A 238 -6.37 20.77 5.14
C ASN A 238 -5.13 21.50 5.65
N VAL A 239 -4.20 21.87 4.75
CA VAL A 239 -2.95 22.56 5.09
C VAL A 239 -2.98 23.96 4.46
N PRO A 240 -3.20 25.05 5.22
CA PRO A 240 -3.43 26.39 4.66
C PRO A 240 -2.36 26.85 3.65
N ALA A 241 -1.08 26.58 3.95
CA ALA A 241 0.02 26.93 3.07
C ALA A 241 0.01 26.13 1.75
N ALA A 242 -0.43 24.87 1.76
CA ALA A 242 -0.56 24.05 0.56
C ALA A 242 -1.84 24.39 -0.22
N GLN A 243 -2.96 24.59 0.49
CA GLN A 243 -4.25 24.98 -0.09
C GLN A 243 -4.14 26.24 -0.95
N SER A 244 -3.35 27.23 -0.53
CA SER A 244 -3.12 28.46 -1.31
C SER A 244 -2.50 28.25 -2.70
N ARG A 245 -1.96 27.05 -2.96
CA ARG A 245 -1.35 26.67 -4.24
C ARG A 245 -2.31 25.89 -5.14
N VAL A 246 -3.47 25.48 -4.61
CA VAL A 246 -4.51 24.78 -5.34
C VAL A 246 -5.31 25.80 -6.16
N PRO A 247 -5.50 25.56 -7.47
CA PRO A 247 -6.30 26.44 -8.31
C PRO A 247 -7.75 26.52 -7.84
N GLU A 248 -8.34 27.71 -7.94
CA GLU A 248 -9.75 27.94 -7.62
C GLU A 248 -10.67 27.07 -8.50
N GLY A 249 -11.69 26.49 -7.89
CA GLY A 249 -12.69 25.65 -8.57
C GLY A 249 -12.24 24.24 -8.97
N LEU A 250 -10.94 23.91 -8.89
CA LEU A 250 -10.46 22.55 -9.20
C LEU A 250 -11.07 21.48 -8.25
N PRO A 251 -11.07 21.66 -6.91
CA PRO A 251 -11.70 20.69 -6.01
C PRO A 251 -13.18 20.45 -6.31
N ASP A 252 -13.92 21.53 -6.59
CA ASP A 252 -15.35 21.45 -6.92
C ASP A 252 -15.59 20.76 -8.26
N ALA A 253 -14.70 20.96 -9.24
CA ALA A 253 -14.79 20.29 -10.53
C ALA A 253 -14.60 18.78 -10.40
N ILE A 254 -13.64 18.34 -9.58
CA ILE A 254 -13.40 16.93 -9.25
C ILE A 254 -14.66 16.32 -8.60
N ALA A 255 -15.18 16.95 -7.55
CA ALA A 255 -16.34 16.44 -6.81
C ALA A 255 -17.61 16.37 -7.69
N ARG A 256 -17.92 17.45 -8.43
CA ARG A 256 -19.09 17.49 -9.33
C ARG A 256 -19.00 16.48 -10.48
N ARG A 257 -17.78 16.19 -10.95
CA ARG A 257 -17.56 15.17 -11.97
C ARG A 257 -17.92 13.78 -11.42
N ALA A 258 -17.48 13.45 -10.21
CA ALA A 258 -17.84 12.17 -9.58
C ALA A 258 -19.35 12.05 -9.30
N GLU A 259 -19.97 13.14 -8.82
CA GLU A 259 -21.41 13.22 -8.60
C GLU A 259 -22.21 12.95 -9.89
N ALA A 260 -21.82 13.57 -11.01
CA ALA A 260 -22.45 13.34 -12.32
C ALA A 260 -22.35 11.88 -12.77
N ALA A 261 -21.20 11.24 -12.57
CA ALA A 261 -21.00 9.83 -12.90
C ALA A 261 -21.95 8.92 -12.10
N ALA A 262 -22.03 9.11 -10.78
CA ALA A 262 -22.92 8.36 -9.90
C ALA A 262 -24.41 8.62 -10.20
N GLY A 263 -24.78 9.86 -10.47
CA GLY A 263 -26.17 10.30 -10.71
C GLY A 263 -26.74 9.91 -12.08
N GLY A 264 -25.98 9.25 -12.94
CA GLY A 264 -26.46 8.88 -14.28
C GLY A 264 -26.24 9.95 -15.35
N ASP A 265 -25.80 11.15 -14.99
CA ASP A 265 -25.64 12.30 -15.90
C ASP A 265 -24.34 12.23 -16.71
N VAL A 266 -24.38 11.48 -17.82
CA VAL A 266 -23.25 11.33 -18.74
C VAL A 266 -22.81 12.66 -19.32
N GLU A 267 -23.75 13.55 -19.64
CA GLU A 267 -23.42 14.84 -20.24
C GLU A 267 -22.66 15.72 -19.27
N ALA A 268 -23.09 15.84 -18.01
CA ALA A 268 -22.38 16.61 -16.99
C ALA A 268 -20.99 16.05 -16.68
N PHE A 269 -20.83 14.73 -16.74
CA PHE A 269 -19.54 14.07 -16.60
C PHE A 269 -18.59 14.39 -17.77
N LEU A 270 -19.09 14.27 -19.01
CA LEU A 270 -18.30 14.53 -20.22
C LEU A 270 -18.02 16.01 -20.45
N ARG A 271 -18.88 16.92 -19.97
CA ARG A 271 -18.60 18.37 -19.96
C ARG A 271 -17.35 18.72 -19.15
N ARG A 272 -17.02 17.94 -18.11
CA ARG A 272 -15.81 18.07 -17.29
C ARG A 272 -14.70 17.11 -17.69
N THR A 273 -14.73 16.65 -18.93
CA THR A 273 -13.73 15.75 -19.49
C THR A 273 -13.21 16.37 -20.78
N SER A 274 -11.88 16.43 -20.89
CA SER A 274 -11.21 17.01 -22.05
C SER A 274 -11.64 16.27 -23.33
N PRO A 275 -11.96 16.99 -24.43
CA PRO A 275 -12.47 16.39 -25.66
C PRO A 275 -11.65 15.20 -26.16
N ALA A 276 -10.31 15.28 -26.07
CA ALA A 276 -9.40 14.23 -26.52
C ALA A 276 -9.53 12.91 -25.74
N HIS A 277 -10.14 12.92 -24.55
CA HIS A 277 -10.24 11.77 -23.65
C HIS A 277 -11.68 11.34 -23.35
N ARG A 278 -12.68 11.95 -24.00
CA ARG A 278 -14.10 11.66 -23.74
C ARG A 278 -14.48 10.21 -24.04
N ASP A 279 -13.95 9.63 -25.11
CA ASP A 279 -14.29 8.26 -25.51
C ASP A 279 -13.87 7.24 -24.46
N GLY A 280 -12.63 7.33 -23.98
CA GLY A 280 -12.11 6.45 -22.92
C GLY A 280 -12.88 6.59 -21.61
N TRP A 281 -13.18 7.82 -21.20
CA TRP A 281 -13.95 8.09 -19.99
C TRP A 281 -15.42 7.69 -20.09
N SER A 282 -16.04 7.83 -21.28
CA SER A 282 -17.39 7.35 -21.55
C SER A 282 -17.47 5.82 -21.46
N ALA A 283 -16.48 5.12 -22.04
CA ALA A 283 -16.38 3.67 -21.95
C ALA A 283 -16.18 3.19 -20.51
N TRP A 284 -15.32 3.86 -19.74
CA TRP A 284 -15.14 3.58 -18.31
C TRP A 284 -16.45 3.75 -17.53
N LEU A 285 -17.17 4.86 -17.73
CA LEU A 285 -18.43 5.12 -17.03
C LEU A 285 -19.50 4.09 -17.39
N ALA A 286 -19.58 3.70 -18.67
CA ALA A 286 -20.47 2.63 -19.11
C ALA A 286 -20.11 1.27 -18.48
N ALA A 287 -18.81 0.96 -18.34
CA ALA A 287 -18.36 -0.22 -17.61
C ALA A 287 -18.76 -0.16 -16.13
N ALA A 288 -18.40 0.90 -15.42
CA ALA A 288 -18.72 1.06 -14.00
C ALA A 288 -20.22 0.92 -13.72
N ARG A 289 -21.08 1.46 -14.59
CA ARG A 289 -22.54 1.29 -14.50
C ARG A 289 -23.01 -0.14 -14.76
N ARG A 290 -22.41 -0.85 -15.72
CA ARG A 290 -22.70 -2.28 -15.94
C ARG A 290 -22.35 -3.12 -14.70
N TYR A 291 -21.28 -2.74 -14.00
CA TYR A 291 -20.91 -3.32 -12.70
C TYR A 291 -21.76 -2.83 -11.53
N GLY A 292 -22.74 -1.95 -11.77
CA GLY A 292 -23.71 -1.51 -10.78
C GLY A 292 -23.22 -0.40 -9.88
N LEU A 293 -22.38 0.53 -10.36
CA LEU A 293 -21.99 1.74 -9.63
C LEU A 293 -23.24 2.50 -9.11
N VAL A 294 -23.30 2.74 -7.80
CA VAL A 294 -24.39 3.47 -7.13
C VAL A 294 -23.92 4.74 -6.43
N ARG A 295 -22.64 4.83 -6.07
CA ARG A 295 -22.04 6.02 -5.47
C ARG A 295 -20.61 6.18 -5.97
N TYR A 296 -20.22 7.43 -6.23
CA TYR A 296 -18.86 7.78 -6.57
C TYR A 296 -18.52 9.11 -5.92
N GLU A 297 -17.51 9.09 -5.08
CA GLU A 297 -16.94 10.26 -4.41
C GLU A 297 -15.52 10.44 -4.89
N ALA A 298 -15.15 11.68 -5.17
CA ALA A 298 -13.79 12.05 -5.53
C ALA A 298 -13.39 13.31 -4.77
N SER A 299 -12.19 13.30 -4.18
CA SER A 299 -11.65 14.45 -3.46
C SER A 299 -10.17 14.66 -3.78
N LEU A 300 -9.75 15.92 -3.84
CA LEU A 300 -8.35 16.28 -4.09
C LEU A 300 -7.50 15.91 -2.87
N LEU A 301 -6.45 15.12 -3.07
CA LEU A 301 -5.42 14.87 -2.07
C LEU A 301 -4.20 15.78 -2.26
N ASP A 302 -3.76 16.01 -3.49
CA ASP A 302 -2.57 16.81 -3.78
C ASP A 302 -2.64 17.43 -5.19
N TRP A 303 -1.86 18.50 -5.41
CA TRP A 303 -1.78 19.23 -6.68
C TRP A 303 -0.32 19.50 -7.10
N GLU A 304 0.10 18.85 -8.18
CA GLU A 304 1.39 19.01 -8.84
C GLU A 304 1.30 20.10 -9.91
N ARG A 305 1.40 21.36 -9.47
CA ARG A 305 1.15 22.56 -10.29
C ARG A 305 1.87 22.60 -11.63
N ASN A 306 3.14 22.17 -11.67
CA ASN A 306 3.95 22.26 -12.89
C ASN A 306 3.55 21.23 -13.95
N GLU A 307 2.85 20.18 -13.54
CA GLU A 307 2.46 19.06 -14.38
C GLU A 307 0.96 19.09 -14.72
N GLY A 308 0.18 19.93 -14.02
CA GLY A 308 -1.26 19.96 -14.16
C GLY A 308 -1.92 18.69 -13.61
N VAL A 309 -1.30 18.08 -12.58
CA VAL A 309 -1.67 16.75 -12.09
C VAL A 309 -2.28 16.86 -10.69
N ALA A 310 -3.45 16.23 -10.53
CA ALA A 310 -4.12 16.06 -9.25
C ALA A 310 -3.97 14.60 -8.78
N LEU A 311 -3.63 14.41 -7.51
CA LEU A 311 -3.88 13.15 -6.83
C LEU A 311 -5.30 13.19 -6.27
N VAL A 312 -6.12 12.23 -6.67
CA VAL A 312 -7.54 12.18 -6.34
C VAL A 312 -7.83 10.91 -5.55
N LEU A 313 -8.40 11.07 -4.36
CA LEU A 313 -8.99 9.97 -3.61
C LEU A 313 -10.36 9.67 -4.19
N GLU A 314 -10.53 8.45 -4.69
CA GLU A 314 -11.78 7.95 -5.21
C GLU A 314 -12.38 6.91 -4.27
N ARG A 315 -13.70 6.97 -4.09
CA ARG A 315 -14.48 5.97 -3.37
C ARG A 315 -15.70 5.61 -4.22
N LEU A 316 -15.73 4.38 -4.72
CA LEU A 316 -16.77 3.85 -5.59
C LEU A 316 -17.54 2.77 -4.83
N GLN A 317 -18.87 2.87 -4.82
CA GLN A 317 -19.74 1.86 -4.22
C GLN A 317 -20.60 1.21 -5.29
N PHE A 318 -20.72 -0.11 -5.24
CA PHE A 318 -21.49 -0.92 -6.18
C PHE A 318 -22.73 -1.51 -5.52
N ARG A 319 -23.72 -1.88 -6.34
CA ARG A 319 -25.02 -2.41 -5.89
C ARG A 319 -24.90 -3.72 -5.11
N ASP A 320 -23.84 -4.50 -5.37
CA ASP A 320 -23.54 -5.74 -4.65
C ASP A 320 -22.92 -5.50 -3.26
N GLY A 321 -22.77 -4.25 -2.84
CA GLY A 321 -22.22 -3.87 -1.55
C GLY A 321 -20.70 -3.68 -1.55
N ARG A 322 -20.00 -3.99 -2.65
CA ARG A 322 -18.56 -3.73 -2.75
C ARG A 322 -18.28 -2.23 -2.74
N THR A 323 -17.26 -1.84 -1.98
CA THR A 323 -16.68 -0.49 -2.02
C THR A 323 -15.22 -0.60 -2.44
N VAL A 324 -14.81 0.23 -3.39
CA VAL A 324 -13.41 0.38 -3.78
C VAL A 324 -12.93 1.77 -3.41
N ILE A 325 -11.84 1.84 -2.65
CA ILE A 325 -11.15 3.09 -2.30
C ILE A 325 -9.76 3.06 -2.93
N GLY A 326 -9.37 4.13 -3.61
CA GLY A 326 -8.06 4.22 -4.25
C GLY A 326 -7.61 5.66 -4.46
N VAL A 327 -6.31 5.84 -4.65
CA VAL A 327 -5.74 7.11 -5.08
C VAL A 327 -5.40 6.98 -6.56
N VAL A 328 -5.81 7.95 -7.37
CA VAL A 328 -5.49 8.00 -8.79
C VAL A 328 -4.83 9.32 -9.15
N ARG A 329 -3.97 9.28 -10.17
CA ARG A 329 -3.29 10.46 -10.70
C ARG A 329 -4.03 10.92 -11.95
N GLN A 330 -4.63 12.10 -11.91
CA GLN A 330 -5.47 12.66 -12.97
C GLN A 330 -4.88 13.97 -13.48
N HIS A 331 -4.81 14.13 -14.80
CA HIS A 331 -4.45 15.43 -15.38
C HIS A 331 -5.68 16.34 -15.44
N TRP A 332 -5.51 17.60 -15.10
CA TRP A 332 -6.56 18.61 -15.12
C TRP A 332 -6.04 19.89 -15.76
N ALA A 333 -6.83 20.43 -16.70
CA ALA A 333 -6.54 21.69 -17.37
C ALA A 333 -7.77 22.60 -17.33
N LEU A 334 -7.52 23.92 -17.33
CA LEU A 334 -8.57 24.90 -17.51
C LEU A 334 -8.83 25.06 -19.02
N GLU A 335 -10.00 24.64 -19.47
CA GLU A 335 -10.49 24.81 -20.84
C GLU A 335 -11.62 25.86 -20.86
N ASP A 336 -12.14 26.20 -22.05
CA ASP A 336 -13.17 27.25 -22.23
C ASP A 336 -14.44 27.03 -21.37
N ALA A 337 -14.76 25.76 -21.05
CA ALA A 337 -15.91 25.36 -20.24
C ALA A 337 -15.58 25.17 -18.74
N GLY A 338 -14.35 25.49 -18.33
CA GLY A 338 -13.82 25.28 -16.98
C GLY A 338 -12.84 24.11 -16.89
N TRP A 339 -12.64 23.61 -15.68
CA TRP A 339 -11.73 22.49 -15.41
C TRP A 339 -12.19 21.21 -16.12
N ALA A 340 -11.29 20.62 -16.91
CA ALA A 340 -11.52 19.40 -17.66
C ALA A 340 -10.49 18.33 -17.29
N ALA A 341 -10.97 17.12 -17.00
CA ALA A 341 -10.14 15.96 -16.72
C ALA A 341 -9.56 15.37 -18.02
N GLY A 342 -8.25 15.17 -18.05
CA GLY A 342 -7.51 14.49 -19.10
C GLY A 342 -7.31 12.99 -18.79
N PRO A 343 -6.15 12.41 -19.13
CA PRO A 343 -5.86 11.00 -18.86
C PRO A 343 -5.67 10.72 -17.38
N VAL A 344 -5.89 9.46 -17.00
CA VAL A 344 -5.66 8.91 -15.66
C VAL A 344 -4.56 7.87 -15.73
N GLU A 345 -3.61 7.98 -14.83
CA GLU A 345 -2.74 6.87 -14.48
C GLU A 345 -3.42 6.08 -13.37
N SER A 346 -3.98 4.93 -13.74
CA SER A 346 -4.45 3.94 -12.78
C SER A 346 -4.33 2.54 -13.36
N VAL A 347 -4.08 1.55 -12.50
CA VAL A 347 -4.05 0.12 -12.85
C VAL A 347 -5.47 -0.41 -13.14
N TRP A 348 -6.52 0.43 -13.10
CA TRP A 348 -7.85 0.12 -13.68
C TRP A 348 -7.77 -0.24 -15.19
N THR A 349 -6.61 -0.09 -15.83
CA THR A 349 -6.30 -0.59 -17.18
C THR A 349 -5.88 -2.07 -17.15
N GLY A 350 -6.76 -2.94 -16.66
CA GLY A 350 -6.70 -4.39 -16.88
C GLY A 350 -8.01 -4.81 -17.54
N ALA A 351 -7.93 -5.27 -18.79
CA ALA A 351 -9.09 -5.59 -19.64
C ALA A 351 -10.07 -6.55 -18.95
N ASP A 352 -11.12 -6.00 -18.32
CA ASP A 352 -12.49 -6.54 -18.25
C ASP A 352 -13.39 -5.74 -17.29
N GLY A 353 -12.87 -4.83 -16.46
CA GLY A 353 -13.71 -3.95 -15.62
C GLY A 353 -12.97 -3.36 -14.43
N PRO A 354 -13.61 -2.47 -13.66
CA PRO A 354 -13.18 -2.11 -12.32
C PRO A 354 -13.06 -3.32 -11.39
#